data_AF-A0A947I0K8-F1
#
_entry.id   AF-A0A947I0K8-F1
#
_cell.length_a   1.000
_cell.length_b   1.000
_cell.length_c   1.000
_cell.angle_alpha   90.00
_cell.angle_beta   90.00
_cell.angle_gamma   90.00
#
_symmetry.space_group_name_H-M   'P 1'
#
loop_
_entity.id
_entity.type
_entity.pdbx_description
1 polymer ?
#
loop_
_entity_poly.entity_id
_entity_poly.type
_entity_poly.pdbx_seq_one_letter_code
_entity_poly.pdbx_strand_id
1 'polypeptide(L)'
;MTNLLLRTTSILLSASLLPVSAFAYNISHFKIESLKKVDPQEVERRDEDEQRIILDTECREQLGVQGGDLQGALRFNVNRCVNMKIRQANLLAKQQSALDRKQLDDARRIESTNARQQLTNTFNRWNMQKSSQARIKQSQTLPQTLKAQQQSFQSVRASNRRSVLEKENAIRREEQKRTESTREARLFCSSLRSLERMECIREKIIELMGEE
;
A
#
# COMPACT_ATOMS: atom_id res chain seq x y z
N MET A 1 76.48 39.80 -18.02
CA MET A 1 75.94 38.42 -18.02
C MET A 1 74.61 38.43 -17.28
N THR A 2 73.51 38.58 -18.01
CA THR A 2 72.13 38.57 -17.48
C THR A 2 71.23 38.08 -18.61
N ASN A 3 70.95 36.79 -18.66
CA ASN A 3 69.88 36.18 -19.46
C ASN A 3 69.95 34.68 -19.25
N LEU A 4 69.37 34.19 -18.16
CA LEU A 4 68.94 32.80 -17.97
C LEU A 4 68.39 32.76 -16.54
N LEU A 5 67.07 32.79 -16.35
CA LEU A 5 66.33 32.33 -15.14
C LEU A 5 64.87 32.83 -15.07
N LEU A 6 64.19 33.08 -16.19
CA LEU A 6 62.79 33.55 -16.18
C LEU A 6 61.86 32.84 -17.18
N ARG A 7 62.09 31.55 -17.49
CA ARG A 7 61.22 30.81 -18.44
C ARG A 7 60.79 29.40 -18.05
N THR A 8 60.96 28.95 -16.81
CA THR A 8 60.57 27.58 -16.42
C THR A 8 59.50 27.47 -15.32
N THR A 9 58.89 28.57 -14.88
CA THR A 9 57.86 28.57 -13.82
C THR A 9 56.43 28.80 -14.31
N SER A 10 56.12 28.60 -15.60
CA SER A 10 54.78 28.85 -16.17
C SER A 10 54.05 27.61 -16.73
N ILE A 11 54.45 26.39 -16.38
CA ILE A 11 53.79 25.15 -16.88
C ILE A 11 53.28 24.25 -15.73
N LEU A 12 53.41 24.66 -14.46
CA LEU A 12 52.95 23.86 -13.30
C LEU A 12 51.67 24.39 -12.62
N LEU A 13 50.99 25.41 -13.17
CA LEU A 13 49.67 25.86 -12.67
C LEU A 13 48.48 25.39 -13.50
N SER A 14 48.68 24.63 -14.57
CA SER A 14 47.60 24.08 -15.41
C SER A 14 47.24 22.61 -15.09
N ALA A 15 47.89 22.00 -14.10
CA ALA A 15 47.59 20.64 -13.64
C ALA A 15 46.68 20.58 -12.39
N SER A 16 46.25 21.72 -11.84
CA SER A 16 45.29 21.81 -10.74
C SER A 16 43.88 22.24 -11.19
N LEU A 17 43.55 22.04 -12.47
CA LEU A 17 42.17 21.99 -12.93
C LEU A 17 41.67 20.55 -12.71
N LEU A 18 41.39 20.25 -11.45
CA LEU A 18 40.44 19.19 -11.12
C LEU A 18 39.19 19.43 -11.98
N PRO A 19 38.62 18.41 -12.62
CA PRO A 19 37.29 18.56 -13.19
C PRO A 19 36.41 18.97 -12.03
N VAL A 20 35.87 20.20 -12.08
CA VAL A 20 34.73 20.58 -11.26
C VAL A 20 33.61 19.70 -11.76
N SER A 21 33.58 18.48 -11.24
CA SER A 21 32.56 17.50 -11.43
C SER A 21 31.25 18.20 -11.11
N ALA A 22 30.50 18.51 -12.15
CA ALA A 22 29.07 18.67 -12.08
C ALA A 22 28.53 17.32 -11.58
N PHE A 23 28.62 17.10 -10.27
CA PHE A 23 27.90 16.04 -9.61
C PHE A 23 26.44 16.34 -9.86
N ALA A 24 25.85 15.63 -10.81
CA ALA A 24 24.42 15.47 -10.88
C ALA A 24 24.00 14.82 -9.56
N TYR A 25 23.61 15.65 -8.59
CA TYR A 25 23.11 15.19 -7.30
C TYR A 25 21.93 14.26 -7.57
N ASN A 26 22.19 12.96 -7.43
CA ASN A 26 21.16 11.95 -7.50
C ASN A 26 20.31 12.08 -6.22
N ILE A 27 19.01 11.85 -6.35
CA ILE A 27 17.98 12.06 -5.31
C ILE A 27 18.32 11.31 -4.00
N SER A 28 19.19 10.31 -4.06
CA SER A 28 19.68 9.51 -2.93
C SER A 28 20.58 10.25 -1.93
N HIS A 29 21.10 11.44 -2.22
CA HIS A 29 22.03 12.16 -1.33
C HIS A 29 21.37 13.10 -0.32
N PHE A 30 20.07 13.38 -0.44
CA PHE A 30 19.36 14.14 0.57
C PHE A 30 19.00 13.22 1.73
N LYS A 31 19.69 13.39 2.87
CA LYS A 31 19.30 12.76 4.14
C LYS A 31 17.88 13.22 4.47
N ILE A 32 16.95 12.26 4.49
CA ILE A 32 15.57 12.44 4.92
C ILE A 32 15.59 12.50 6.45
N GLU A 33 16.09 13.60 7.02
CA GLU A 33 15.71 13.93 8.38
C GLU A 33 14.30 14.48 8.33
N SER A 34 13.43 13.84 9.11
CA SER A 34 11.99 14.06 9.18
C SER A 34 11.63 15.54 9.09
N LEU A 35 11.15 15.97 7.93
CA LEU A 35 10.25 17.12 7.86
C LEU A 35 9.16 16.82 8.88
N LYS A 36 9.15 17.60 9.98
CA LYS A 36 8.05 17.61 10.95
C LYS A 36 6.76 17.55 10.15
N LYS A 37 5.83 16.68 10.55
CA LYS A 37 4.47 16.64 10.01
C LYS A 37 3.90 18.06 10.16
N VAL A 38 4.01 18.86 9.10
CA VAL A 38 3.30 20.12 9.01
C VAL A 38 1.88 19.72 8.68
N ASP A 39 0.95 20.06 9.58
CA ASP A 39 -0.46 19.78 9.39
C ASP A 39 -0.93 20.38 8.05
N PRO A 40 -1.68 19.63 7.21
CA PRO A 40 -2.12 20.09 5.90
C PRO A 40 -2.92 21.40 5.94
N GLN A 41 -3.50 21.75 7.08
CA GLN A 41 -4.29 22.97 7.26
C GLN A 41 -3.46 24.24 7.46
N GLU A 42 -2.17 24.16 7.82
CA GLU A 42 -1.30 25.35 7.93
C GLU A 42 -0.66 25.79 6.60
N VAL A 43 -0.77 24.95 5.56
CA VAL A 43 -0.19 25.23 4.23
C VAL A 43 -1.14 26.07 3.36
N GLU A 44 -2.41 26.23 3.75
CA GLU A 44 -3.42 26.91 2.93
C GLU A 44 -3.39 28.45 3.02
N ARG A 45 -2.51 29.04 3.82
CA ARG A 45 -2.34 30.51 3.94
C ARG A 45 -0.91 30.98 4.21
N ARG A 46 0.08 30.41 3.53
CA ARG A 46 1.36 31.12 3.40
C ARG A 46 1.45 31.68 2.00
N ASP A 47 1.77 32.97 1.92
CA ASP A 47 2.03 33.61 0.65
C ASP A 47 3.11 32.81 -0.08
N GLU A 48 2.88 32.52 -1.36
CA GLU A 48 3.79 31.71 -2.19
C GLU A 48 5.23 32.27 -2.13
N ASP A 49 5.35 33.59 -1.95
CA ASP A 49 6.61 34.31 -1.78
C ASP A 49 7.30 34.00 -0.44
N GLU A 50 6.56 33.93 0.67
CA GLU A 50 7.12 33.56 1.98
C GLU A 50 7.61 32.11 1.99
N GLN A 51 6.82 31.20 1.40
CA GLN A 51 7.21 29.80 1.30
C GLN A 51 8.45 29.62 0.42
N ARG A 52 8.54 30.41 -0.66
CA ARG A 52 9.70 30.41 -1.54
C ARG A 52 10.95 30.96 -0.87
N ILE A 53 10.83 31.97 -0.02
CA ILE A 53 11.94 32.53 0.78
C ILE A 53 12.48 31.48 1.77
N ILE A 54 11.59 30.76 2.47
CA ILE A 54 11.99 29.70 3.40
C ILE A 54 12.74 28.59 2.65
N LEU A 55 12.19 28.12 1.53
CA LEU A 55 12.80 27.08 0.71
C LEU A 55 14.13 27.53 0.10
N ASP A 56 14.24 28.78 -0.34
CA ASP A 56 15.50 29.36 -0.83
C ASP A 56 16.57 29.33 0.25
N THR A 57 16.22 29.72 1.48
CA THR A 57 17.11 29.71 2.64
C THR A 57 17.59 28.30 2.97
N GLU A 58 16.67 27.34 3.06
CA GLU A 58 17.03 25.93 3.30
C GLU A 58 17.91 25.35 2.19
N CYS A 59 17.62 25.69 0.92
CA CYS A 59 18.39 25.20 -0.22
C CYS A 59 19.79 25.82 -0.25
N ARG A 60 19.95 27.08 0.16
CA ARG A 60 21.28 27.71 0.34
C ARG A 60 22.08 27.02 1.44
N GLU A 61 21.46 26.72 2.58
CA GLU A 61 22.10 26.01 3.68
C GLU A 61 22.55 24.60 3.25
N GLN A 62 21.68 23.85 2.58
CA GLN A 62 22.00 22.51 2.06
C GLN A 62 23.13 22.51 1.03
N LEU A 63 23.23 23.58 0.24
CA LEU A 63 24.28 23.75 -0.77
C LEU A 63 25.55 24.43 -0.21
N GLY A 64 25.59 24.74 1.10
CA GLY A 64 26.72 25.41 1.74
C GLY A 64 26.96 26.84 1.24
N VAL A 65 25.93 27.49 0.70
CA VAL A 65 26.02 28.82 0.11
C VAL A 65 25.77 29.87 1.19
N GLN A 66 26.81 30.61 1.57
CA GLN A 66 26.67 31.74 2.48
C GLN A 66 26.05 32.95 1.77
N GLY A 67 25.42 33.84 2.54
CA GLY A 67 24.57 34.93 2.03
C GLY A 67 25.19 35.81 0.94
N GLY A 68 24.33 36.40 0.11
CA GLY A 68 24.72 37.26 -1.01
C GLY A 68 23.94 37.00 -2.29
N ASP A 69 24.19 37.82 -3.30
CA ASP A 69 23.58 37.71 -4.62
C ASP A 69 24.10 36.46 -5.36
N LEU A 70 23.17 35.58 -5.72
CA LEU A 70 23.50 34.37 -6.47
C LEU A 70 23.68 34.71 -7.95
N GLN A 71 24.80 34.29 -8.53
CA GLN A 71 25.05 34.41 -9.97
C GLN A 71 25.39 33.05 -10.60
N GLY A 72 25.11 32.94 -11.90
CA GLY A 72 25.47 31.77 -12.71
C GLY A 72 24.98 30.43 -12.16
N ALA A 73 25.89 29.47 -12.05
CA ALA A 73 25.59 28.08 -11.65
C ALA A 73 25.03 27.96 -10.22
N LEU A 74 25.43 28.84 -9.30
CA LEU A 74 24.92 28.86 -7.93
C LEU A 74 23.44 29.24 -7.88
N ARG A 75 23.04 30.27 -8.63
CA ARG A 75 21.63 30.66 -8.76
C ARG A 75 20.79 29.54 -9.37
N PHE A 76 21.33 28.86 -10.38
CA PHE A 76 20.66 27.73 -11.02
C PHE A 76 20.46 26.56 -10.04
N ASN A 77 21.47 26.21 -9.26
CA ASN A 77 21.41 25.09 -8.32
C ASN A 77 20.44 25.35 -7.16
N VAL A 78 20.44 26.56 -6.59
CA VAL A 78 19.49 26.94 -5.54
C VAL A 78 18.06 26.91 -6.07
N ASN A 79 17.80 27.53 -7.23
CA ASN A 79 16.47 27.48 -7.86
C ASN A 79 16.02 26.06 -8.18
N ARG A 80 16.94 25.20 -8.64
CA ARG A 80 16.65 23.78 -8.90
C ARG A 80 16.27 23.04 -7.62
N CYS A 81 16.96 23.30 -6.52
CA CYS A 81 16.62 22.73 -5.21
C CYS A 81 15.22 23.17 -4.75
N VAL A 82 14.93 24.47 -4.82
CA VAL A 82 13.61 25.03 -4.44
C VAL A 82 12.50 24.38 -5.27
N ASN A 83 12.66 24.33 -6.59
CA ASN A 83 11.67 23.74 -7.49
C ASN A 83 11.46 22.24 -7.23
N MET A 84 12.53 21.51 -6.89
CA MET A 84 12.45 20.09 -6.53
C MET A 84 11.67 19.87 -5.23
N LYS A 85 11.91 20.70 -4.19
CA LYS A 85 11.17 20.63 -2.93
C LYS A 85 9.69 20.95 -3.11
N ILE A 86 9.35 21.99 -3.88
CA ILE A 86 7.96 22.31 -4.24
C ILE A 86 7.29 21.14 -4.97
N ARG A 87 7.99 20.55 -5.95
CA ARG A 87 7.47 19.40 -6.69
C ARG A 87 7.24 18.19 -5.79
N GLN A 88 8.13 17.91 -4.84
CA GLN A 88 7.98 16.84 -3.87
C GLN A 88 6.78 17.05 -2.94
N ALA A 89 6.62 18.26 -2.38
CA ALA A 89 5.48 18.60 -1.53
C ALA A 89 4.16 18.40 -2.29
N ASN A 90 4.08 18.86 -3.53
CA ASN A 90 2.90 18.68 -4.39
C ASN A 90 2.62 17.20 -4.72
N LEU A 91 3.65 16.39 -4.92
CA LEU A 91 3.49 14.96 -5.15
C LEU A 91 2.98 14.23 -3.90
N LEU A 92 3.52 14.56 -2.73
CA LEU A 92 3.08 14.00 -1.45
C LEU A 92 1.63 14.40 -1.14
N ALA A 93 1.27 15.66 -1.32
CA ALA A 93 -0.10 16.14 -1.17
C ALA A 93 -1.07 15.39 -2.10
N LYS A 94 -0.71 15.22 -3.37
CA LYS A 94 -1.52 14.44 -4.33
C LYS A 94 -1.67 12.97 -3.94
N GLN A 95 -0.60 12.33 -3.45
CA GLN A 95 -0.66 10.94 -2.97
C GLN A 95 -1.57 10.81 -1.76
N GLN A 96 -1.46 11.73 -0.80
CA GLN A 96 -2.29 11.75 0.41
C GLN A 96 -3.78 11.91 0.04
N SER A 97 -4.12 12.89 -0.80
CA SER A 97 -5.51 13.07 -1.25
C SER A 97 -6.07 11.87 -2.02
N ALA A 98 -5.24 11.15 -2.78
CA ALA A 98 -5.66 9.93 -3.47
C ALA A 98 -5.93 8.77 -2.49
N LEU A 99 -5.13 8.65 -1.43
CA LEU A 99 -5.35 7.67 -0.36
C LEU A 99 -6.63 7.97 0.41
N ASP A 100 -6.87 9.23 0.77
CA ASP A 100 -8.07 9.64 1.52
C ASP A 100 -9.35 9.38 0.71
N ARG A 101 -9.34 9.68 -0.59
CA ARG A 101 -10.47 9.36 -1.49
C ARG A 101 -10.73 7.86 -1.57
N LYS A 102 -9.68 7.06 -1.70
CA LYS A 102 -9.80 5.60 -1.74
C LYS A 102 -10.39 5.04 -0.44
N GLN A 103 -9.93 5.52 0.71
CA GLN A 103 -10.46 5.11 2.02
C GLN A 103 -11.95 5.47 2.16
N LEU A 104 -12.35 6.65 1.70
CA LEU A 104 -13.75 7.08 1.72
C LEU A 104 -14.64 6.20 0.81
N ASP A 105 -14.15 5.86 -0.38
CA ASP A 105 -14.86 4.98 -1.33
C ASP A 105 -14.97 3.54 -0.79
N ASP A 106 -13.90 3.02 -0.17
CA ASP A 106 -13.91 1.71 0.48
C ASP A 106 -14.93 1.67 1.64
N ALA A 107 -15.01 2.73 2.45
CA ALA A 107 -15.98 2.83 3.55
C ALA A 107 -17.43 2.84 3.04
N ARG A 108 -17.73 3.63 1.98
CA ARG A 108 -19.06 3.66 1.33
C ARG A 108 -19.44 2.31 0.73
N ARG A 109 -18.47 1.57 0.18
CA ARG A 109 -18.70 0.23 -0.35
C ARG A 109 -19.09 -0.77 0.74
N ILE A 110 -18.40 -0.74 1.89
CA ILE A 110 -18.70 -1.59 3.05
C ILE A 110 -20.12 -1.33 3.56
N GLU A 111 -20.51 -0.06 3.70
CA GLU A 111 -21.85 0.32 4.16
C GLU A 111 -22.95 -0.19 3.21
N SER A 112 -22.75 -0.02 1.90
CA SER A 112 -23.67 -0.53 0.87
C SER A 112 -23.82 -2.05 0.90
N THR A 113 -22.73 -2.79 1.09
CA THR A 113 -22.79 -4.26 1.21
C THR A 113 -23.53 -4.71 2.46
N ASN A 114 -23.30 -4.04 3.59
CA ASN A 114 -23.98 -4.35 4.85
C ASN A 114 -25.48 -4.07 4.75
N ALA A 115 -25.89 -2.96 4.13
CA ALA A 115 -27.30 -2.64 3.91
C ALA A 115 -28.00 -3.68 3.01
N ARG A 116 -27.34 -4.13 1.93
CA ARG A 116 -27.87 -5.20 1.06
C ARG A 116 -28.02 -6.53 1.81
N GLN A 117 -27.03 -6.89 2.64
CA GLN A 117 -27.08 -8.11 3.43
C GLN A 117 -28.17 -8.06 4.49
N GLN A 118 -28.35 -6.92 5.17
CA GLN A 118 -29.44 -6.70 6.11
C GLN A 118 -30.80 -6.87 5.42
N LEU A 119 -31.06 -6.18 4.31
CA LEU A 119 -32.31 -6.31 3.54
C LEU A 119 -32.60 -7.77 3.12
N THR A 120 -31.57 -8.47 2.64
CA THR A 120 -31.67 -9.89 2.27
C THR A 120 -32.07 -10.75 3.48
N ASN A 121 -31.46 -10.51 4.64
CA ASN A 121 -31.78 -11.21 5.87
C ASN A 121 -33.21 -10.94 6.35
N THR A 122 -33.69 -9.69 6.29
CA THR A 122 -35.06 -9.33 6.66
C THR A 122 -36.08 -9.99 5.74
N PHE A 123 -35.84 -9.95 4.43
CA PHE A 123 -36.69 -10.59 3.43
C PHE A 123 -36.75 -12.11 3.62
N ASN A 124 -35.59 -12.75 3.83
CA ASN A 124 -35.52 -14.19 4.09
C ASN A 124 -36.25 -14.57 5.38
N ARG A 125 -36.10 -13.78 6.45
CA ARG A 125 -36.82 -14.00 7.72
C ARG A 125 -38.33 -13.90 7.53
N TRP A 126 -38.80 -12.90 6.79
CA TRP A 126 -40.22 -12.73 6.48
C TRP A 126 -40.77 -13.89 5.64
N ASN A 127 -40.04 -14.34 4.61
CA ASN A 127 -40.43 -15.50 3.80
C ASN A 127 -40.44 -16.80 4.61
N MET A 128 -39.47 -17.01 5.50
CA MET A 128 -39.50 -18.15 6.42
C MET A 128 -40.73 -18.11 7.32
N GLN A 129 -41.06 -16.95 7.88
CA GLN A 129 -42.25 -16.78 8.74
C GLN A 129 -43.55 -17.07 7.97
N LYS A 130 -43.72 -16.50 6.77
CA LYS A 130 -44.89 -16.75 5.90
C LYS A 130 -45.01 -18.22 5.49
N SER A 131 -43.91 -18.86 5.09
CA SER A 131 -43.90 -20.27 4.71
C SER A 131 -44.12 -21.22 5.90
N SER A 132 -43.67 -20.85 7.10
CA SER A 132 -43.90 -21.63 8.32
C SER A 132 -45.38 -21.68 8.70
N GLN A 133 -46.08 -20.54 8.63
CA GLN A 133 -47.53 -20.48 8.89
C GLN A 133 -48.34 -21.31 7.88
N ALA A 134 -47.96 -21.27 6.60
CA ALA A 134 -48.58 -22.10 5.57
C ALA A 134 -48.36 -23.60 5.81
N ARG A 135 -47.13 -24.00 6.19
CA ARG A 135 -46.81 -25.40 6.54
C ARG A 135 -47.55 -25.90 7.78
N ILE A 136 -47.71 -25.07 8.81
CA ILE A 136 -48.44 -25.45 10.03
C ILE A 136 -49.89 -25.81 9.67
N LYS A 137 -50.57 -24.97 8.88
CA LYS A 137 -51.95 -25.21 8.43
C LYS A 137 -52.08 -26.50 7.60
N GLN A 138 -51.15 -26.76 6.68
CA GLN A 138 -51.15 -28.01 5.90
C GLN A 138 -50.83 -29.24 6.75
N SER A 139 -49.91 -29.12 7.71
CA SER A 139 -49.55 -30.23 8.58
C SER A 139 -50.70 -30.65 9.49
N GLN A 140 -51.60 -29.74 9.89
CA GLN A 140 -52.72 -30.10 10.76
C GLN A 140 -53.76 -30.99 10.06
N THR A 141 -53.93 -30.87 8.73
CA THR A 141 -54.93 -31.63 7.96
C THR A 141 -54.43 -32.95 7.37
N LEU A 142 -53.14 -33.27 7.49
CA LEU A 142 -52.57 -34.51 6.96
C LEU A 142 -52.82 -35.72 7.88
N PRO A 143 -53.24 -36.88 7.32
CA PRO A 143 -53.27 -38.17 8.01
C PRO A 143 -51.93 -38.54 8.67
N GLN A 144 -51.96 -39.26 9.79
CA GLN A 144 -50.75 -39.61 10.57
C GLN A 144 -49.71 -40.40 9.75
N THR A 145 -50.14 -41.26 8.83
CA THR A 145 -49.27 -42.04 7.94
C THR A 145 -48.46 -41.15 6.98
N LEU A 146 -49.09 -40.14 6.38
CA LEU A 146 -48.43 -39.17 5.51
C LEU A 146 -47.50 -38.23 6.29
N LYS A 147 -47.84 -37.89 7.54
CA LYS A 147 -46.95 -37.15 8.45
C LYS A 147 -45.65 -37.92 8.73
N ALA A 148 -45.76 -39.21 9.07
CA ALA A 148 -44.60 -40.06 9.33
C ALA A 148 -43.71 -40.20 8.08
N GLN A 149 -44.33 -40.36 6.90
CA GLN A 149 -43.59 -40.42 5.64
C GLN A 149 -42.88 -39.08 5.34
N GLN A 150 -43.54 -37.95 5.54
CA GLN A 150 -42.94 -36.63 5.36
C GLN A 150 -41.78 -36.37 6.33
N GLN A 151 -41.91 -36.79 7.59
CA GLN A 151 -40.83 -36.70 8.59
C GLN A 151 -39.62 -37.55 8.17
N SER A 152 -39.85 -38.76 7.68
CA SER A 152 -38.77 -39.62 7.17
C SER A 152 -38.03 -38.96 6.00
N PHE A 153 -38.74 -38.39 5.02
CA PHE A 153 -38.12 -37.66 3.90
C PHE A 153 -37.37 -36.40 4.35
N GLN A 154 -37.89 -35.67 5.33
CA GLN A 154 -37.21 -34.50 5.90
C GLN A 154 -35.92 -34.89 6.63
N SER A 155 -35.94 -36.00 7.37
CA SER A 155 -34.75 -36.51 8.07
C SER A 155 -33.63 -36.89 7.09
N VAL A 156 -33.97 -37.58 5.99
CA VAL A 156 -33.02 -37.95 4.92
C VAL A 156 -32.46 -36.70 4.24
N ARG A 157 -33.31 -35.72 3.90
CA ARG A 157 -32.85 -34.44 3.31
C ARG A 157 -31.94 -33.67 4.26
N ALA A 158 -32.26 -33.64 5.55
CA ALA A 158 -31.43 -32.98 6.55
C ALA A 158 -30.06 -33.66 6.69
N SER A 159 -30.03 -34.99 6.69
CA SER A 159 -28.79 -35.78 6.68
C SER A 159 -27.93 -35.49 5.45
N ASN A 160 -28.51 -35.55 4.25
CA ASN A 160 -27.80 -35.26 3.00
C ASN A 160 -27.24 -33.84 2.99
N ARG A 161 -28.00 -32.86 3.48
CA ARG A 161 -27.55 -31.47 3.56
C ARG A 161 -26.37 -31.30 4.53
N ARG A 162 -26.40 -31.98 5.67
CA ARG A 162 -25.27 -31.96 6.62
C ARG A 162 -24.02 -32.58 6.00
N SER A 163 -24.15 -33.72 5.32
CA SER A 163 -23.02 -34.36 4.63
C SER A 163 -22.39 -33.45 3.56
N VAL A 164 -23.20 -32.73 2.79
CA VAL A 164 -22.69 -31.75 1.80
C VAL A 164 -21.96 -30.61 2.50
N LEU A 165 -22.56 -30.03 3.55
CA LEU A 165 -21.93 -28.94 4.31
C LEU A 165 -20.63 -29.37 4.98
N GLU A 166 -20.54 -30.60 5.49
CA GLU A 166 -19.30 -31.15 6.06
C GLU A 166 -18.19 -31.24 5.01
N LYS A 167 -18.52 -31.73 3.80
CA LYS A 167 -17.58 -31.78 2.67
C LYS A 167 -17.13 -30.37 2.24
N GLU A 168 -18.07 -29.43 2.09
CA GLU A 168 -17.75 -28.05 1.73
C GLU A 168 -16.88 -27.36 2.79
N ASN A 169 -17.18 -27.58 4.08
CA ASN A 169 -16.37 -27.03 5.16
C ASN A 169 -14.98 -27.65 5.22
N ALA A 170 -14.84 -28.94 4.90
CA ALA A 170 -13.53 -29.59 4.80
C ALA A 170 -12.67 -28.97 3.69
N ILE A 171 -13.24 -28.79 2.49
CA ILE A 171 -12.56 -28.12 1.37
C ILE A 171 -12.13 -26.70 1.77
N ARG A 172 -13.03 -25.92 2.38
CA ARG A 172 -12.71 -24.55 2.82
C ARG A 172 -11.58 -24.51 3.85
N ARG A 173 -11.54 -25.45 4.79
CA ARG A 173 -10.45 -25.54 5.78
C ARG A 173 -9.11 -25.88 5.12
N GLU A 174 -9.12 -26.79 4.14
CA GLU A 174 -7.93 -27.14 3.38
C GLU A 174 -7.40 -25.93 2.57
N GLU A 175 -8.28 -25.19 1.89
CA GLU A 175 -7.92 -23.96 1.18
C GLU A 175 -7.36 -22.87 2.11
N GLN A 176 -7.94 -22.72 3.31
CA GLN A 176 -7.42 -21.81 4.33
C GLN A 176 -6.02 -22.22 4.78
N LYS A 177 -5.80 -23.51 5.07
CA LYS A 177 -4.48 -24.05 5.42
C LYS A 177 -3.45 -23.80 4.32
N ARG A 178 -3.81 -24.04 3.05
CA ARG A 178 -2.95 -23.74 1.87
C ARG A 178 -2.55 -22.26 1.80
N THR A 179 -3.53 -21.39 2.02
CA THR A 179 -3.33 -19.93 1.96
C THR A 179 -2.41 -19.45 3.09
N GLU A 180 -2.63 -19.95 4.30
CA GLU A 180 -1.82 -19.64 5.47
C GLU A 180 -0.38 -20.13 5.30
N SER A 181 -0.19 -21.38 4.84
CA SER A 181 1.12 -21.96 4.55
C SER A 181 1.89 -21.14 3.50
N THR A 182 1.19 -20.70 2.45
CA THR A 182 1.78 -19.84 1.41
C THR A 182 2.23 -18.49 1.97
N ARG A 183 1.44 -17.90 2.87
CA ARG A 183 1.78 -16.63 3.52
C ARG A 183 3.00 -16.78 4.41
N GLU A 184 3.05 -17.83 5.21
CA GLU A 184 4.17 -18.12 6.11
C GLU A 184 5.46 -18.39 5.33
N ALA A 185 5.40 -19.20 4.26
CA ALA A 185 6.52 -19.44 3.36
C ALA A 185 7.08 -18.14 2.75
N ARG A 186 6.20 -17.23 2.30
CA ARG A 186 6.62 -15.92 1.75
C ARG A 186 7.33 -15.04 2.78
N LEU A 187 6.87 -15.06 4.03
CA LEU A 187 7.50 -14.31 5.12
C LEU A 187 8.88 -14.89 5.44
N PHE A 188 8.98 -16.22 5.53
CA PHE A 188 10.23 -16.92 5.80
C PHE A 188 11.29 -16.64 4.71
N CYS A 189 10.91 -16.73 3.43
CA CYS A 189 11.84 -16.55 2.31
C CYS A 189 12.04 -15.08 1.88
N SER A 190 11.54 -14.11 2.66
CA SER A 190 11.52 -12.69 2.28
C SER A 190 12.90 -12.04 2.13
N SER A 191 13.94 -12.62 2.74
CA SER A 191 15.32 -12.15 2.68
C SER A 191 16.10 -12.65 1.45
N LEU A 192 15.60 -13.67 0.74
CA LEU A 192 16.30 -14.29 -0.39
C LEU A 192 16.10 -13.51 -1.71
N ARG A 193 17.04 -13.69 -2.65
CA ARG A 193 16.94 -13.14 -4.02
C ARG A 193 15.81 -13.82 -4.79
N SER A 194 15.30 -13.18 -5.85
CA SER A 194 14.07 -13.59 -6.54
C SER A 194 14.00 -15.07 -6.95
N LEU A 195 15.08 -15.62 -7.52
CA LEU A 195 15.13 -17.03 -7.96
C LEU A 195 15.15 -18.01 -6.77
N GLU A 196 16.05 -17.78 -5.81
CA GLU A 196 16.17 -18.59 -4.58
C GLU A 196 14.93 -18.49 -3.69
N ARG A 197 14.25 -17.33 -3.71
CA ARG A 197 13.01 -17.09 -2.98
C ARG A 197 11.87 -17.96 -3.49
N MET A 198 11.76 -18.15 -4.81
CA MET A 198 10.71 -18.98 -5.38
C MET A 198 10.88 -20.46 -5.01
N GLU A 199 12.12 -20.94 -5.04
CA GLU A 199 12.47 -22.31 -4.64
C GLU A 199 12.24 -22.53 -3.14
N CYS A 200 12.74 -21.61 -2.29
CA CYS A 200 12.47 -21.62 -0.85
C CYS A 200 10.98 -21.59 -0.51
N ILE A 201 10.18 -20.75 -1.18
CA ILE A 201 8.72 -20.70 -0.93
C ILE A 201 8.08 -22.04 -1.27
N ARG A 202 8.50 -22.67 -2.37
CA ARG A 202 7.97 -23.97 -2.80
C ARG A 202 8.28 -25.06 -1.79
N GLU A 203 9.53 -25.19 -1.37
CA GLU A 203 9.97 -26.17 -0.36
C GLU A 203 9.25 -25.94 0.97
N LYS A 204 9.13 -24.67 1.41
CA LYS A 204 8.47 -24.34 2.67
C LYS A 204 6.97 -24.60 2.65
N ILE A 205 6.29 -24.42 1.51
CA ILE A 205 4.88 -24.81 1.36
C ILE A 205 4.71 -26.33 1.51
N ILE A 206 5.58 -27.12 0.88
CA ILE A 206 5.55 -28.59 0.96
C ILE A 206 5.72 -29.04 2.43
N GLU A 207 6.71 -28.48 3.13
CA GLU A 207 6.97 -28.76 4.55
C GLU A 207 5.77 -28.39 5.45
N LEU A 208 5.20 -27.19 5.29
CA LEU A 208 4.08 -26.70 6.10
C LEU A 208 2.77 -27.45 5.84
N MET A 209 2.59 -27.94 4.61
CA MET A 209 1.42 -28.71 4.22
C MET A 209 1.50 -30.16 4.69
N GLY A 210 2.71 -30.70 4.85
CA GLY A 210 2.96 -32.11 5.14
C GLY A 210 2.66 -33.01 3.93
N GLU A 211 2.83 -32.47 2.72
CA GLU A 211 2.72 -33.23 1.48
C GLU A 211 4.10 -33.83 1.18
N GLU A 212 4.28 -35.14 1.37
CA GLU A 212 5.49 -35.87 0.93
C GLU A 212 5.48 -36.11 -0.59
#